data_AF-A0A2I0P3P4-F1
#
_entry.id   AF-A0A2I0P3P4-F1
#
_cell.length_a   1.000
_cell.length_b   1.000
_cell.length_c   1.000
_cell.angle_alpha   90.00
_cell.angle_beta   90.00
_cell.angle_gamma   90.00
#
_symmetry.space_group_name_H-M   'P 1'
#
loop_
_entity.id
_entity.type
_entity.pdbx_description
1 polymer ?
#
loop_
_entity_poly.entity_id
_entity_poly.type
_entity_poly.pdbx_seq_one_letter_code
_entity_poly.pdbx_strand_id
1 'polypeptide(L)'
;KCTESLLYPGSTDSLQILLDFSETEEFEEILSIKKLLVSKKESGKPVSGIFALNIGKIDHTRIKSLAEGIPKIIVSTGKETTLSFAHHTFPAESVSVVPQSTIDDIVKKSLEPVVLSLLDKPVSGYDIVHEIYSRYKVHIPQARVYTLLHDLMENGHLEIRVSGKSKLYCPTEKGKKHISQRLNDFKLVFQHILGDGNGVNS
;
A
#
# COMPACT_ATOMS: atom_id res chain seq x y z
N LYS A 1 3.11 -21.99 -34.36
CA LYS A 1 3.93 -22.72 -33.36
C LYS A 1 4.21 -21.79 -32.19
N CYS A 2 3.34 -21.76 -31.17
CA CYS A 2 3.61 -21.27 -29.80
C CYS A 2 2.31 -21.31 -28.96
N THR A 3 1.62 -22.45 -28.92
CA THR A 3 0.45 -22.66 -28.05
C THR A 3 0.41 -24.07 -27.43
N GLU A 4 1.45 -24.90 -27.59
CA GLU A 4 1.41 -26.30 -27.18
C GLU A 4 2.15 -26.62 -25.87
N SER A 5 2.51 -25.62 -25.07
CA SER A 5 3.28 -25.88 -23.84
C SER A 5 2.84 -25.01 -22.67
N LEU A 6 1.59 -25.16 -22.22
CA LEU A 6 1.17 -24.74 -20.87
C LEU A 6 0.15 -25.70 -20.22
N LEU A 7 0.04 -26.95 -20.70
CA LEU A 7 -0.73 -27.97 -19.97
C LEU A 7 0.21 -28.79 -19.10
N TYR A 8 0.36 -28.36 -17.85
CA TYR A 8 0.94 -29.19 -16.80
C TYR A 8 -0.01 -30.37 -16.50
N PRO A 9 0.50 -31.62 -16.45
CA PRO A 9 -0.30 -32.78 -16.07
C PRO A 9 -0.57 -32.68 -14.57
N GLY A 10 -1.81 -32.31 -14.23
CA GLY A 10 -2.24 -32.00 -12.86
C GLY A 10 -3.08 -30.72 -12.73
N SER A 11 -3.37 -30.02 -13.84
CA SER A 11 -4.27 -28.87 -13.83
C SER A 11 -5.69 -29.30 -13.44
N THR A 12 -6.08 -28.97 -12.22
CA THR A 12 -7.50 -28.83 -11.88
C THR A 12 -8.06 -27.73 -12.79
N ASP A 13 -9.19 -28.03 -13.43
CA ASP A 13 -9.84 -27.21 -14.45
C ASP A 13 -10.22 -25.83 -13.87
N SER A 14 -9.28 -24.88 -13.88
CA SER A 14 -9.42 -23.57 -13.24
C SER A 14 -10.03 -22.59 -14.23
N LEU A 15 -11.13 -21.96 -13.85
CA LEU A 15 -11.81 -20.96 -14.66
C LEU A 15 -11.10 -19.60 -14.52
N GLN A 16 -10.50 -19.12 -15.61
CA GLN A 16 -9.86 -17.81 -15.69
C GLN A 16 -10.74 -16.85 -16.48
N ILE A 17 -11.01 -15.66 -15.93
CA ILE A 17 -12.00 -14.74 -16.52
C ILE A 17 -11.49 -13.30 -16.53
N LEU A 18 -11.66 -12.62 -17.65
CA LEU A 18 -11.54 -11.17 -17.76
C LEU A 18 -12.94 -10.62 -18.06
N LEU A 19 -13.47 -9.76 -17.18
CA LEU A 19 -14.75 -9.10 -17.37
C LEU A 19 -14.54 -7.59 -17.40
N ASP A 20 -15.04 -6.96 -18.45
CA ASP A 20 -14.99 -5.52 -18.60
C ASP A 20 -16.38 -4.91 -18.38
N PHE A 21 -16.48 -4.16 -17.29
CA PHE A 21 -17.67 -3.43 -16.86
C PHE A 21 -17.43 -1.92 -16.91
N SER A 22 -16.42 -1.46 -17.65
CA SER A 22 -16.08 -0.03 -17.76
C SER A 22 -17.25 0.82 -18.31
N GLU A 23 -18.05 0.24 -19.20
CA GLU A 23 -19.24 0.85 -19.81
C GLU A 23 -20.56 0.46 -19.11
N THR A 24 -20.53 -0.44 -18.13
CA THR A 24 -21.75 -0.86 -17.40
C THR A 24 -22.14 0.20 -16.38
N GLU A 25 -23.40 0.64 -16.40
CA GLU A 25 -23.94 1.60 -15.43
C GLU A 25 -24.64 0.92 -14.24
N GLU A 26 -25.06 -0.33 -14.43
CA GLU A 26 -25.84 -1.10 -13.45
C GLU A 26 -24.93 -1.93 -12.54
N PHE A 27 -24.65 -1.40 -11.35
CA PHE A 27 -23.80 -2.08 -10.37
C PHE A 27 -24.36 -3.43 -9.90
N GLU A 28 -25.69 -3.59 -9.89
CA GLU A 28 -26.35 -4.85 -9.50
C GLU A 28 -26.07 -6.01 -10.46
N GLU A 29 -25.87 -5.73 -11.75
CA GLU A 29 -25.49 -6.75 -12.73
C GLU A 29 -24.08 -7.28 -12.42
N ILE A 30 -23.15 -6.38 -12.12
CA ILE A 30 -21.78 -6.69 -11.72
C ILE A 30 -21.78 -7.57 -10.46
N LEU A 31 -22.60 -7.22 -9.47
CA LEU A 31 -22.76 -8.02 -8.24
C LEU A 31 -23.36 -9.40 -8.52
N SER A 32 -24.34 -9.49 -9.41
CA SER A 32 -24.98 -10.76 -9.77
C SER A 32 -23.98 -11.71 -10.44
N ILE A 33 -23.14 -11.19 -11.34
CA ILE A 33 -22.06 -11.97 -11.96
C ILE A 33 -21.03 -12.39 -10.91
N LYS A 34 -20.63 -11.47 -10.02
CA LYS A 34 -19.72 -11.80 -8.91
C LYS A 34 -20.29 -12.91 -8.02
N LYS A 35 -21.56 -12.86 -7.64
CA LYS A 35 -22.24 -13.90 -6.84
C LYS A 35 -22.21 -15.26 -7.56
N LEU A 36 -22.44 -15.28 -8.88
CA LEU A 36 -22.35 -16.48 -9.70
C LEU A 36 -20.93 -17.07 -9.73
N LEU A 37 -19.90 -16.23 -9.72
CA LEU A 37 -18.50 -16.68 -9.71
C LEU A 37 -18.09 -17.23 -8.33
N VAL A 38 -18.57 -16.61 -7.25
CA VAL A 38 -18.37 -17.11 -5.89
C VAL A 38 -19.05 -18.47 -5.70
N SER A 39 -20.29 -18.65 -6.16
CA SER A 39 -20.98 -19.94 -6.03
C SER A 39 -20.29 -21.06 -6.84
N LYS A 40 -19.73 -20.74 -8.02
CA LYS A 40 -18.91 -21.70 -8.78
C LYS A 40 -17.62 -22.08 -8.04
N LYS A 41 -16.99 -21.13 -7.35
CA LYS A 41 -15.82 -21.38 -6.51
C LYS A 41 -16.15 -22.31 -5.34
N GLU A 42 -17.29 -22.11 -4.70
CA GLU A 42 -17.80 -22.97 -3.62
C GLU A 42 -18.12 -24.38 -4.10
N SER A 43 -18.53 -24.56 -5.36
CA SER A 43 -18.74 -25.88 -5.98
C SER A 43 -17.45 -26.67 -6.30
N GLY A 44 -16.28 -26.19 -5.85
CA GLY A 44 -15.01 -26.88 -5.98
C GLY A 44 -14.22 -26.58 -7.25
N LYS A 45 -14.68 -25.66 -8.11
CA LYS A 45 -13.92 -25.20 -9.29
C LYS A 45 -13.08 -23.97 -8.92
N PRO A 46 -11.74 -23.99 -9.04
CA PRO A 46 -10.93 -22.81 -8.81
C PRO A 46 -11.31 -21.72 -9.82
N VAL A 47 -11.71 -20.54 -9.35
CA VAL A 47 -12.02 -19.37 -10.19
C VAL A 47 -11.02 -18.26 -9.89
N SER A 48 -10.44 -17.67 -10.94
CA SER A 48 -9.58 -16.48 -10.87
C SER A 48 -9.99 -15.50 -11.95
N GLY A 49 -9.95 -14.20 -11.68
CA GLY A 49 -10.31 -13.23 -12.70
C GLY A 49 -9.98 -11.79 -12.40
N ILE A 50 -10.12 -10.97 -13.43
CA ILE A 50 -9.90 -9.52 -13.41
C ILE A 50 -11.20 -8.83 -13.79
N PHE A 51 -11.63 -7.86 -12.98
CA PHE A 51 -12.75 -6.97 -13.30
C PHE A 51 -12.22 -5.59 -13.65
N ALA A 52 -12.51 -5.13 -14.87
CA ALA A 52 -12.29 -3.74 -15.25
C ALA A 52 -13.55 -2.94 -14.94
N LEU A 53 -13.39 -1.84 -14.18
CA LEU A 53 -14.47 -1.01 -13.68
C LEU A 53 -14.08 0.46 -13.84
N ASN A 54 -15.06 1.33 -14.10
CA ASN A 54 -14.84 2.76 -14.02
C ASN A 54 -14.73 3.20 -12.55
N ILE A 55 -13.51 3.52 -12.09
CA ILE A 55 -13.24 3.93 -10.70
C ILE A 55 -14.04 5.17 -10.28
N GLY A 56 -14.37 6.07 -11.21
CA GLY A 56 -15.19 7.24 -10.92
C GLY A 56 -16.64 6.91 -10.56
N LYS A 57 -17.11 5.69 -10.90
CA LYS A 57 -18.46 5.19 -10.59
C LYS A 57 -18.48 4.22 -9.40
N ILE A 58 -17.36 4.05 -8.68
CA ILE A 58 -17.19 3.07 -7.61
C ILE A 58 -16.88 3.81 -6.29
N ASP A 59 -17.81 3.75 -5.34
CA ASP A 59 -17.62 4.26 -3.98
C ASP A 59 -17.20 3.14 -2.99
N HIS A 60 -16.95 3.51 -1.72
CA HIS A 60 -16.55 2.58 -0.67
C HIS A 60 -17.56 1.44 -0.42
N THR A 61 -18.86 1.70 -0.54
CA THR A 61 -19.91 0.68 -0.36
C THR A 61 -19.86 -0.35 -1.49
N ARG A 62 -19.67 0.12 -2.72
CA ARG A 62 -19.55 -0.72 -3.91
C ARG A 62 -18.28 -1.56 -3.88
N ILE A 63 -17.15 -0.99 -3.45
CA ILE A 63 -15.92 -1.76 -3.27
C ILE A 63 -16.10 -2.87 -2.23
N LYS A 64 -16.75 -2.57 -1.11
CA LYS A 64 -17.04 -3.55 -0.06
C LYS A 64 -17.85 -4.74 -0.61
N SER A 65 -18.93 -4.47 -1.35
CA SER A 65 -19.77 -5.52 -1.95
C SER A 65 -19.03 -6.37 -3.00
N LEU A 66 -18.13 -5.76 -3.78
CA LEU A 66 -17.27 -6.48 -4.73
C LEU A 66 -16.24 -7.35 -3.99
N ALA A 67 -15.70 -6.85 -2.88
CA ALA A 67 -14.62 -7.48 -2.15
C ALA A 67 -15.04 -8.72 -1.35
N GLU A 68 -16.29 -8.75 -0.89
CA GLU A 68 -16.83 -9.80 -0.04
C GLU A 68 -16.65 -11.21 -0.66
N GLY A 69 -16.09 -12.16 0.09
CA GLY A 69 -15.87 -13.53 -0.40
C GLY A 69 -14.69 -13.71 -1.39
N ILE A 70 -14.00 -12.62 -1.75
CA ILE A 70 -12.81 -12.66 -2.61
C ILE A 70 -11.55 -12.48 -1.75
N PRO A 71 -10.65 -13.49 -1.68
CA PRO A 71 -9.52 -13.48 -0.74
C PRO A 71 -8.37 -12.55 -1.17
N LYS A 72 -8.33 -12.14 -2.44
CA LYS A 72 -7.29 -11.28 -2.99
C LYS A 72 -7.90 -10.35 -4.02
N ILE A 73 -7.69 -9.04 -3.84
CA ILE A 73 -8.21 -8.02 -4.74
C ILE A 73 -7.03 -7.15 -5.15
N ILE A 74 -6.92 -6.89 -6.44
CA ILE A 74 -5.93 -5.95 -6.97
C ILE A 74 -6.72 -4.84 -7.66
N VAL A 75 -6.61 -3.61 -7.15
CA VAL A 75 -7.20 -2.42 -7.77
C VAL A 75 -6.07 -1.70 -8.51
N SER A 76 -6.15 -1.66 -9.83
CA SER A 76 -5.22 -0.89 -10.67
C SER A 76 -5.97 0.30 -11.28
N THR A 77 -5.50 1.51 -11.04
CA THR A 77 -6.02 2.72 -11.68
C THR A 77 -5.02 3.25 -12.70
N GLY A 78 -5.49 3.83 -13.80
CA GLY A 78 -4.67 4.28 -14.94
C GLY A 78 -3.59 5.32 -14.63
N LYS A 79 -3.48 5.80 -13.38
CA LYS A 79 -2.43 6.73 -12.91
C LYS A 79 -1.42 6.08 -11.94
N GLU A 80 -1.09 4.79 -12.13
CA GLU A 80 -0.04 4.07 -11.38
C GLU A 80 -0.36 3.74 -9.91
N THR A 81 -1.63 3.62 -9.52
CA THR A 81 -1.94 3.06 -8.19
C THR A 81 -2.46 1.63 -8.35
N THR A 82 -1.59 0.66 -8.05
CA THR A 82 -1.91 -0.76 -7.91
C THR A 82 -2.02 -1.08 -6.41
N LEU A 83 -3.23 -1.13 -5.87
CA LEU A 83 -3.46 -1.65 -4.52
C LEU A 83 -3.61 -3.16 -4.61
N SER A 84 -2.66 -3.92 -4.08
CA SER A 84 -2.75 -5.38 -3.99
C SER A 84 -3.07 -5.78 -2.55
N PHE A 85 -4.26 -6.30 -2.32
CA PHE A 85 -4.68 -6.83 -1.03
C PHE A 85 -4.37 -8.33 -1.01
N ALA A 86 -3.31 -8.71 -0.34
CA ALA A 86 -2.93 -10.09 -0.12
C ALA A 86 -3.07 -10.46 1.36
N HIS A 87 -4.31 -10.50 1.89
CA HIS A 87 -4.54 -11.15 3.17
C HIS A 87 -5.97 -11.67 3.31
N HIS A 88 -6.10 -12.86 3.89
CA HIS A 88 -7.35 -13.57 4.20
C HIS A 88 -8.11 -12.97 5.41
N THR A 89 -7.65 -11.84 5.93
CA THR A 89 -8.20 -11.13 7.10
C THR A 89 -8.18 -9.63 6.85
N PHE A 90 -8.73 -9.19 5.72
CA PHE A 90 -9.10 -7.80 5.58
C PHE A 90 -10.54 -7.65 6.08
N PRO A 91 -10.81 -6.95 7.20
CA PRO A 91 -12.18 -6.60 7.55
C PRO A 91 -12.70 -5.73 6.40
N ALA A 92 -13.89 -6.05 5.91
CA ALA A 92 -14.56 -5.39 4.78
C ALA A 92 -14.84 -3.88 5.02
N GLU A 93 -14.28 -3.28 6.07
CA GLU A 93 -14.52 -1.93 6.56
C GLU A 93 -13.46 -0.90 6.14
N SER A 94 -12.37 -1.29 5.49
CA SER A 94 -11.21 -0.39 5.30
C SER A 94 -10.76 -0.18 3.85
N VAL A 95 -11.67 -0.25 2.87
CA VAL A 95 -11.37 0.28 1.52
C VAL A 95 -12.01 1.65 1.36
N SER A 96 -11.30 2.68 1.84
CA SER A 96 -11.58 4.07 1.47
C SER A 96 -10.54 4.53 0.46
N VAL A 97 -11.00 5.07 -0.67
CA VAL A 97 -10.12 5.84 -1.55
C VAL A 97 -9.82 7.14 -0.82
N VAL A 98 -8.61 7.25 -0.27
CA VAL A 98 -8.18 8.46 0.43
C VAL A 98 -7.87 9.54 -0.61
N PRO A 99 -8.49 10.72 -0.56
CA PRO A 99 -8.17 11.82 -1.47
C PRO A 99 -6.68 12.16 -1.43
N GLN A 100 -6.10 12.46 -2.59
CA GLN A 100 -4.68 12.84 -2.67
C GLN A 100 -4.34 14.04 -1.78
N SER A 101 -5.26 15.00 -1.61
CA SER A 101 -5.07 16.13 -0.69
C SER A 101 -4.89 15.69 0.77
N THR A 102 -5.59 14.64 1.19
CA THR A 102 -5.45 14.05 2.53
C THR A 102 -4.09 13.36 2.67
N ILE A 103 -3.64 12.64 1.63
CA ILE A 103 -2.29 12.04 1.61
C ILE A 103 -1.22 13.13 1.70
N ASP A 104 -1.36 14.19 0.90
CA ASP A 104 -0.49 15.37 0.92
C ASP A 104 -0.35 15.96 2.32
N ASP A 105 -1.48 16.21 2.99
CA ASP A 105 -1.49 16.79 4.33
C ASP A 105 -0.85 15.87 5.37
N ILE A 106 -1.18 14.57 5.35
CA ILE A 106 -0.66 13.59 6.30
C ILE A 106 0.86 13.45 6.11
N VAL A 107 1.35 13.31 4.88
CA VAL A 107 2.80 13.16 4.61
C VAL A 107 3.57 14.42 5.00
N LYS A 108 3.01 15.62 4.72
CA LYS A 108 3.66 16.90 5.09
C LYS A 108 3.72 17.13 6.60
N LYS A 109 2.69 16.69 7.34
CA LYS A 109 2.60 16.80 8.81
C LYS A 109 3.41 15.71 9.51
N SER A 110 3.43 14.50 8.96
CA SER A 110 4.15 13.32 9.48
C SER A 110 5.48 13.10 8.77
N LEU A 111 6.16 14.17 8.36
CA LEU A 111 7.40 14.06 7.58
C LEU A 111 8.51 13.34 8.35
N GLU A 112 8.63 13.58 9.66
CA GLU A 112 9.65 12.95 10.51
C GLU A 112 9.56 11.41 10.45
N PRO A 113 8.46 10.74 10.83
CA PRO A 113 8.39 9.28 10.76
C PRO A 113 8.58 8.74 9.34
N VAL A 114 8.15 9.47 8.32
CA VAL A 114 8.40 9.09 6.92
C VAL A 114 9.90 9.08 6.62
N VAL A 115 10.63 10.14 6.96
CA VAL A 115 12.09 10.20 6.76
C VAL A 115 12.81 9.13 7.60
N LEU A 116 12.43 8.95 8.87
CA LEU A 116 13.01 7.92 9.74
C LEU A 116 12.82 6.51 9.17
N SER A 117 11.67 6.22 8.55
CA SER A 117 11.40 4.91 7.94
C SER A 117 12.29 4.58 6.73
N LEU A 118 12.87 5.61 6.09
CA LEU A 118 13.76 5.46 4.93
C LEU A 118 15.24 5.37 5.33
N LEU A 119 15.54 5.60 6.61
CA LEU A 119 16.87 5.51 7.21
C LEU A 119 17.13 4.11 7.80
N ASP A 120 16.46 3.05 7.33
CA ASP A 120 16.80 1.67 7.70
C ASP A 120 18.12 1.20 7.07
N LYS A 121 18.55 1.90 6.00
CA LYS A 121 19.77 1.67 5.23
C LYS A 121 20.47 3.00 4.90
N PRO A 122 21.75 2.96 4.51
CA PRO A 122 22.44 4.13 3.95
C PRO A 122 21.68 4.73 2.76
N VAL A 123 21.35 6.01 2.82
CA VAL A 123 20.54 6.67 1.79
C VAL A 123 20.97 8.13 1.61
N SER A 124 20.87 8.67 0.40
CA SER A 124 21.15 10.10 0.17
C SER A 124 19.92 10.96 0.47
N GLY A 125 20.14 12.24 0.80
CA GLY A 125 19.04 13.18 1.01
C GLY A 125 18.17 13.37 -0.25
N TYR A 126 18.78 13.26 -1.44
CA TYR A 126 18.06 13.29 -2.71
C TYR A 126 17.16 12.06 -2.86
N ASP A 127 17.67 10.87 -2.56
CA ASP A 127 16.90 9.62 -2.68
C ASP A 127 15.73 9.61 -1.69
N ILE A 128 15.89 10.16 -0.48
CA ILE A 128 14.77 10.32 0.46
C ILE A 128 13.65 11.16 -0.16
N VAL A 129 13.98 12.32 -0.72
CA VAL A 129 12.99 13.21 -1.35
C VAL A 129 12.32 12.52 -2.54
N HIS A 130 13.11 11.83 -3.37
CA HIS A 130 12.62 11.10 -4.52
C HIS A 130 11.68 9.95 -4.12
N GLU A 131 12.03 9.20 -3.08
CA GLU A 131 11.23 8.07 -2.59
C GLU A 131 9.89 8.55 -2.03
N ILE A 132 9.88 9.68 -1.30
CA ILE A 132 8.64 10.30 -0.80
C ILE A 132 7.72 10.68 -1.97
N TYR A 133 8.27 11.32 -3.01
CA TYR A 133 7.50 11.67 -4.19
C TYR A 133 7.02 10.42 -4.95
N SER A 134 7.88 9.42 -5.14
CA SER A 134 7.54 8.19 -5.86
C SER A 134 6.40 7.43 -5.18
N ARG A 135 6.46 7.27 -3.85
CA ARG A 135 5.47 6.51 -3.06
C ARG A 135 4.15 7.24 -2.87
N TYR A 136 4.20 8.55 -2.59
CA TYR A 136 3.02 9.29 -2.13
C TYR A 136 2.55 10.34 -3.12
N LYS A 137 3.32 10.61 -4.19
CA LYS A 137 3.12 11.71 -5.14
C LYS A 137 3.07 13.09 -4.46
N VAL A 138 3.76 13.22 -3.32
CA VAL A 138 3.83 14.45 -2.51
C VAL A 138 5.15 15.17 -2.71
N HIS A 139 5.09 16.46 -3.05
CA HIS A 139 6.26 17.33 -3.09
C HIS A 139 6.60 17.85 -1.69
N ILE A 140 7.78 17.49 -1.18
CA ILE A 140 8.34 18.01 0.07
C ILE A 140 9.50 18.94 -0.25
N PRO A 141 9.56 20.14 0.36
CA PRO A 141 10.72 21.01 0.23
C PRO A 141 11.99 20.30 0.70
N GLN A 142 13.02 20.23 -0.16
CA GLN A 142 14.29 19.56 0.15
C GLN A 142 14.88 20.07 1.47
N ALA A 143 14.82 21.39 1.70
CA ALA A 143 15.30 22.02 2.93
C ALA A 143 14.74 21.36 4.20
N ARG A 144 13.45 20.97 4.23
CA ARG A 144 12.84 20.32 5.41
C ARG A 144 13.45 18.95 5.68
N VAL A 145 13.75 18.18 4.62
CA VAL A 145 14.41 16.88 4.75
C VAL A 145 15.84 17.07 5.23
N TYR A 146 16.59 18.02 4.64
CA TYR A 146 17.96 18.29 5.04
C TYR A 146 18.08 18.83 6.47
N THR A 147 17.13 19.64 6.95
CA THR A 147 17.07 20.08 8.35
C THR A 147 16.91 18.88 9.29
N LEU A 148 15.96 17.97 9.02
CA LEU A 148 15.79 16.76 9.84
C LEU A 148 17.05 15.89 9.86
N LEU A 149 17.70 15.71 8.71
CA LEU A 149 18.94 14.94 8.62
C LEU A 149 20.10 15.60 9.36
N HIS A 150 20.16 16.93 9.34
CA HIS A 150 21.14 17.71 10.09
C HIS A 150 20.94 17.55 11.60
N ASP A 151 19.71 17.69 12.08
CA ASP A 151 19.37 17.53 13.51
C ASP A 151 19.72 16.12 14.00
N LEU A 152 19.42 15.08 13.21
CA LEU A 152 19.78 13.71 13.55
C LEU A 152 21.31 13.50 13.58
N MET A 153 22.06 14.17 12.71
CA MET A 153 23.51 14.12 12.69
C MET A 153 24.13 14.83 13.90
N GLU A 154 23.66 16.03 14.25
CA GLU A 154 24.14 16.78 15.43
C GLU A 154 23.89 16.00 16.73
N ASN A 155 22.79 15.24 16.80
CA ASN A 155 22.48 14.39 17.94
C ASN A 155 23.23 13.03 17.94
N GLY A 156 24.10 12.78 16.95
CA GLY A 156 24.89 11.56 16.81
C GLY A 156 24.09 10.33 16.39
N HIS A 157 22.88 10.51 15.84
CA HIS A 157 22.05 9.43 15.32
C HIS A 157 22.44 9.03 13.89
N LEU A 158 22.99 9.96 13.12
CA LEU A 158 23.48 9.71 11.77
C LEU A 158 24.96 10.03 11.66
N GLU A 159 25.65 9.28 10.80
CA GLU A 159 26.99 9.59 10.30
C GLU A 159 26.92 9.74 8.77
N ILE A 160 27.83 10.54 8.20
CA ILE A 160 27.93 10.69 6.75
C ILE A 160 29.03 9.75 6.23
N ARG A 161 28.67 8.95 5.23
CA ARG A 161 29.64 8.23 4.39
C ARG A 161 29.61 8.80 2.99
N VAL A 162 30.79 8.97 2.39
CA VAL A 162 30.89 9.44 1.01
C VAL A 162 30.91 8.23 0.09
N SER A 163 29.98 8.19 -0.86
CA SER A 163 29.97 7.20 -1.94
C SER A 163 30.03 7.94 -3.27
N GLY A 164 31.21 7.96 -3.88
CA GLY A 164 31.49 8.78 -5.06
C GLY A 164 31.29 10.27 -4.77
N LYS A 165 30.34 10.92 -5.46
CA LYS A 165 29.99 12.34 -5.27
C LYS A 165 28.84 12.56 -4.28
N SER A 166 28.25 11.48 -3.75
CA SER A 166 27.04 11.55 -2.93
C SER A 166 27.34 11.38 -1.44
N LYS A 167 26.69 12.19 -0.61
CA LYS A 167 26.64 12.00 0.84
C LYS A 167 25.54 11.00 1.18
N LEU A 168 25.92 9.89 1.79
CA LEU A 168 25.01 8.90 2.34
C LEU A 168 24.87 9.12 3.83
N TYR A 169 23.63 9.22 4.29
CA TYR A 169 23.29 9.27 5.69
C TYR A 169 23.13 7.84 6.20
N CYS A 170 23.95 7.48 7.17
CA CYS A 170 24.02 6.14 7.74
C CYS A 170 23.62 6.20 9.22
N PRO A 171 22.67 5.39 9.68
CA PRO A 171 22.37 5.27 11.10
C PRO A 171 23.56 4.72 11.89
N THR A 172 23.91 5.41 12.98
CA THR A 172 24.81 4.86 14.00
C THR A 172 24.07 3.79 14.82
N GLU A 173 24.78 3.01 15.63
CA GLU A 173 24.10 2.05 16.54
C GLU A 173 23.14 2.76 17.52
N LYS A 174 23.50 3.96 17.97
CA LYS A 174 22.61 4.83 18.75
C LYS A 174 21.42 5.28 17.89
N GLY A 175 21.67 5.67 16.65
CA GLY A 175 20.65 6.08 15.68
C GLY A 175 19.63 4.99 15.39
N LYS A 176 20.07 3.75 15.15
CA LYS A 176 19.16 2.61 14.91
C LYS A 176 18.18 2.41 16.08
N LYS A 177 18.67 2.47 17.32
CA LYS A 177 17.84 2.37 18.52
C LYS A 177 16.85 3.54 18.61
N HIS A 178 17.32 4.76 18.38
CA HIS A 178 16.48 5.96 18.41
C HIS A 178 15.39 5.95 17.32
N ILE A 179 15.76 5.63 16.07
CA ILE A 179 14.85 5.51 14.93
C ILE A 179 13.77 4.47 15.22
N SER A 180 14.16 3.27 15.66
CA SER A 180 13.23 2.19 15.98
C SER A 180 12.26 2.59 17.10
N GLN A 181 12.77 3.20 18.18
CA GLN A 181 11.95 3.69 19.29
C GLN A 181 10.96 4.76 18.81
N ARG A 182 11.42 5.77 18.08
CA ARG A 182 10.56 6.86 17.58
C ARG A 182 9.47 6.35 16.65
N LEU A 183 9.80 5.44 15.73
CA LEU A 183 8.81 4.81 14.84
C LEU A 183 7.77 4.01 15.64
N ASN A 184 8.20 3.32 16.71
CA ASN A 184 7.28 2.63 17.60
C ASN A 184 6.38 3.59 18.38
N ASP A 185 6.90 4.71 18.86
CA ASP A 185 6.11 5.75 19.55
C ASP A 185 5.04 6.31 18.61
N PHE A 186 5.40 6.62 17.35
CA PHE A 186 4.43 7.05 16.34
C PHE A 186 3.37 5.98 16.08
N LYS A 187 3.76 4.70 15.99
CA LYS A 187 2.82 3.59 15.82
C LYS A 187 1.80 3.53 16.96
N LEU A 188 2.26 3.65 18.21
CA LEU A 188 1.38 3.63 19.38
C LEU A 188 0.41 4.81 19.39
N VAL A 189 0.89 6.01 19.04
CA VAL A 189 0.04 7.20 18.91
C VAL A 189 -1.02 6.99 17.83
N PHE A 190 -0.64 6.50 16.64
CA PHE A 190 -1.61 6.24 15.58
C PHE A 190 -2.61 5.15 15.96
N GLN A 191 -2.18 4.08 16.63
CA GLN A 191 -3.09 3.05 17.15
C GLN A 191 -4.08 3.60 18.16
N HIS A 192 -3.64 4.48 19.07
CA HIS A 192 -4.51 5.14 20.03
C HIS A 192 -5.54 6.04 19.34
N ILE A 193 -5.11 6.83 18.34
CA ILE A 193 -6.01 7.69 17.54
C ILE A 193 -7.02 6.86 16.75
N LEU A 194 -6.62 5.72 16.20
CA LEU A 194 -7.46 4.85 15.38
C LEU A 194 -8.41 3.96 16.19
N GLY A 195 -8.28 3.92 17.52
CA GLY A 195 -9.21 3.22 18.39
C GLY A 195 -8.99 1.70 18.51
N ASP A 196 -7.86 1.16 18.08
CA ASP A 196 -7.48 -0.27 18.23
C ASP A 196 -7.13 -0.67 19.69
N GLY A 197 -7.54 0.15 20.66
CA GLY A 197 -7.22 0.01 22.09
C GLY A 197 -8.25 -0.75 22.93
N ASN A 198 -9.11 -1.59 22.34
CA ASN A 198 -9.99 -2.48 23.10
C ASN A 198 -9.50 -3.94 22.99
N GLY A 199 -8.62 -4.34 23.91
CA GLY A 199 -8.22 -5.75 24.02
C GLY A 199 -7.01 -6.06 24.89
N VAL A 200 -6.72 -5.30 25.95
CA VAL A 200 -5.91 -5.85 27.07
C VAL A 200 -6.92 -6.37 28.10
N ASN A 201 -7.28 -7.64 27.96
CA ASN A 201 -7.99 -8.35 29.02
C ASN A 201 -7.05 -8.56 30.20
N SER A 202 -7.64 -8.33 31.37
CA SER A 202 -7.14 -8.59 32.72
C SER A 202 -6.90 -10.08 32.98
#